data_AF-A0A0B5D9Y0-F1
#
_entry.id   AF-A0A0B5D9Y0-F1
#
_cell.length_a   1.000
_cell.length_b   1.000
_cell.length_c   1.000
_cell.angle_alpha   90.00
_cell.angle_beta   90.00
_cell.angle_gamma   90.00
#
_symmetry.space_group_name_H-M   'P 1'
#
loop_
_entity.id
_entity.type
_entity.pdbx_description
1 polymer ?
#
loop_
_entity_poly.entity_id
_entity_poly.type
_entity_poly.pdbx_seq_one_letter_code
_entity_poly.pdbx_strand_id
1 'polypeptide(L)'
;MEEAGFTLDFGDDNSGLFLKYLRRGSGYYIDVGASDLVAEGKIPVRSGVSIDHVTETSVVLTDGTELPADVIVLATGYGSMNGWAAQLISQDVADEVGRCWGLGSDTTKDPGPWEGELRNMWKPTQVKGLWFHGGNLHQSRHYSRYLALQLKARYEGMDTPVYNLAPVHHTS
;
A
#
# COMPACT_ATOMS: atom_id res chain seq x y z
N MET A 1 16.95 18.73 3.72
CA MET A 1 15.75 18.01 4.21
C MET A 1 15.99 17.33 5.55
N GLU A 2 17.04 16.51 5.72
CA GLU A 2 17.36 15.89 7.02
C GLU A 2 17.59 16.94 8.13
N GLU A 3 18.28 18.04 7.81
CA GLU A 3 18.44 19.19 8.73
C GLU A 3 17.11 19.81 9.17
N ALA A 4 16.05 19.71 8.35
CA ALA A 4 14.70 20.18 8.69
C ALA A 4 13.88 19.12 9.48
N GLY A 5 14.50 17.98 9.82
CA GLY A 5 13.87 16.88 10.56
C GLY A 5 13.14 15.85 9.69
N PHE A 6 13.24 15.93 8.35
CA PHE A 6 12.61 14.97 7.46
C PHE A 6 13.46 13.69 7.32
N THR A 7 12.91 12.53 7.68
CA THR A 7 13.60 11.24 7.59
C THR A 7 13.66 10.74 6.15
N LEU A 8 14.86 10.37 5.68
CA LEU A 8 15.08 9.78 4.37
C LEU A 8 15.16 8.26 4.45
N ASP A 9 14.69 7.59 3.39
CA ASP A 9 14.69 6.13 3.24
C ASP A 9 14.87 5.78 1.76
N PHE A 10 15.94 5.04 1.45
CA PHE A 10 16.32 4.63 0.09
C PHE A 10 15.74 3.28 -0.33
N GLY A 11 14.85 2.70 0.48
CA GLY A 11 14.32 1.35 0.32
C GLY A 11 15.28 0.29 0.84
N ASP A 12 14.74 -0.91 1.12
CA ASP A 12 15.56 -2.11 1.27
C ASP A 12 16.50 -2.21 0.06
N ASP A 13 17.72 -2.72 0.24
CA ASP A 13 18.75 -2.88 -0.79
C ASP A 13 19.08 -1.66 -1.69
N ASN A 14 18.74 -0.44 -1.24
CA ASN A 14 18.89 0.81 -2.00
C ASN A 14 18.15 0.82 -3.35
N SER A 15 17.11 -0.01 -3.48
CA SER A 15 16.34 -0.14 -4.72
C SER A 15 15.42 1.04 -5.03
N GLY A 16 15.31 1.99 -4.10
CA GLY A 16 14.58 3.22 -4.27
C GLY A 16 13.06 3.05 -4.27
N LEU A 17 12.39 4.11 -4.67
CA LEU A 17 10.94 4.25 -4.61
C LEU A 17 10.18 3.10 -5.30
N PHE A 18 10.61 2.73 -6.50
CA PHE A 18 9.80 1.86 -7.35
C PHE A 18 9.72 0.43 -6.81
N LEU A 19 10.85 -0.16 -6.40
CA LEU A 19 10.83 -1.49 -5.79
C LEU A 19 10.20 -1.47 -4.39
N LYS A 20 10.42 -0.42 -3.60
CA LYS A 20 9.70 -0.22 -2.34
C LYS A 20 8.18 -0.26 -2.56
N TYR A 21 7.69 0.42 -3.58
CA TYR A 21 6.27 0.41 -3.94
C TYR A 21 5.79 -1.00 -4.31
N LEU A 22 6.53 -1.74 -5.13
CA LEU A 22 6.13 -3.09 -5.52
C LEU A 22 6.16 -4.08 -4.33
N ARG A 23 7.14 -3.97 -3.43
CA ARG A 23 7.29 -4.84 -2.25
C ARG A 23 6.20 -4.62 -1.21
N ARG A 24 5.90 -3.36 -0.85
CA ARG A 24 4.99 -3.08 0.30
C ARG A 24 3.79 -2.19 0.02
N GLY A 25 3.67 -1.62 -1.19
CA GLY A 25 2.53 -0.79 -1.60
C GLY A 25 2.35 0.52 -0.83
N SER A 26 3.31 0.91 0.02
CA SER A 26 3.15 2.04 0.95
C SER A 26 4.48 2.63 1.44
N GLY A 27 4.39 3.69 2.25
CA GLY A 27 5.52 4.27 2.99
C GLY A 27 6.54 4.96 2.09
N TYR A 28 6.07 5.63 1.05
CA TYR A 28 6.90 6.43 0.18
C TYR A 28 6.29 7.82 0.01
N TYR A 29 7.13 8.75 -0.37
CA TYR A 29 6.77 10.13 -0.61
C TYR A 29 7.18 10.47 -2.06
N ILE A 30 6.26 11.08 -2.80
CA ILE A 30 6.51 11.62 -4.15
C ILE A 30 6.43 13.13 -4.01
N ASP A 31 7.51 13.80 -4.36
CA ASP A 31 7.53 15.24 -4.31
C ASP A 31 6.65 15.83 -5.42
N VAL A 32 5.75 16.72 -5.01
CA VAL A 32 4.89 17.52 -5.88
C VAL A 32 5.03 19.02 -5.57
N GLY A 33 6.12 19.42 -4.91
CA GLY A 33 6.49 20.81 -4.60
C GLY A 33 6.65 21.11 -3.11
N ALA A 34 6.48 20.13 -2.22
CA ALA A 34 6.56 20.34 -0.77
C ALA A 34 7.98 20.13 -0.21
N SER A 35 8.84 19.37 -0.90
CA SER A 35 10.19 19.09 -0.38
C SER A 35 11.03 20.36 -0.23
N ASP A 36 10.93 21.28 -1.20
CA ASP A 36 11.64 22.56 -1.15
C ASP A 36 11.15 23.40 0.03
N LEU A 37 9.84 23.43 0.28
CA LEU A 37 9.26 24.14 1.42
C LEU A 37 9.70 23.53 2.76
N VAL A 38 9.85 22.21 2.84
CA VAL A 38 10.42 21.53 4.01
C VAL A 38 11.92 21.87 4.15
N ALA A 39 12.68 21.81 3.07
CA ALA A 39 14.12 22.09 3.06
C ALA A 39 14.42 23.54 3.46
N GLU A 40 13.57 24.49 3.05
CA GLU A 40 13.64 25.91 3.42
C GLU A 40 13.08 26.21 4.83
N GLY A 41 12.56 25.21 5.54
CA GLY A 41 11.97 25.36 6.88
C GLY A 41 10.60 26.06 6.91
N LYS A 42 9.97 26.28 5.75
CA LYS A 42 8.62 26.85 5.62
C LYS A 42 7.53 25.87 6.06
N ILE A 43 7.79 24.57 5.94
CA ILE A 43 6.96 23.51 6.53
C ILE A 43 7.76 22.84 7.64
N PRO A 44 7.40 23.08 8.92
CA PRO A 44 8.06 22.42 10.05
C PRO A 44 7.73 20.93 10.07
N VAL A 45 8.74 20.08 10.27
CA VAL A 45 8.57 18.63 10.43
C VAL A 45 8.87 18.23 11.87
N ARG A 46 8.07 17.31 12.40
CA ARG A 46 8.26 16.67 13.72
C ARG A 46 8.29 15.16 13.50
N SER A 47 9.49 14.58 13.56
CA SER A 47 9.73 13.16 13.33
C SER A 47 10.03 12.43 14.64
N GLY A 48 9.83 11.11 14.66
CA GLY A 48 10.10 10.27 15.84
C GLY A 48 9.06 10.37 16.95
N VAL A 49 7.97 11.10 16.71
CA VAL A 49 6.84 11.29 17.63
C VAL A 49 5.53 10.99 16.92
N SER A 50 4.49 10.66 17.69
CA SER A 50 3.12 10.50 17.18
C SER A 50 2.17 11.43 17.93
N ILE A 51 0.93 11.50 17.47
CA ILE A 51 -0.16 12.17 18.19
C ILE A 51 -0.49 11.33 19.42
N ASP A 52 -0.47 11.94 20.60
CA ASP A 52 -0.95 11.34 21.85
C ASP A 52 -2.46 11.58 22.01
N HIS A 53 -2.87 12.86 21.98
CA HIS A 53 -4.27 13.25 21.95
C HIS A 53 -4.46 14.63 21.28
N VAL A 54 -5.72 14.95 21.00
CA VAL A 54 -6.16 16.24 20.46
C VAL A 54 -6.95 16.97 21.55
N THR A 55 -6.68 18.25 21.74
CA THR A 55 -7.45 19.13 22.63
C THR A 55 -8.46 19.93 21.80
N GLU A 56 -9.21 20.83 22.43
CA GLU A 56 -10.11 21.74 21.72
C GLU A 56 -9.38 22.64 20.70
N THR A 57 -8.10 22.97 20.94
CA THR A 57 -7.35 23.95 20.14
C THR A 57 -5.93 23.54 19.78
N SER A 58 -5.53 22.29 20.04
CA SER A 58 -4.15 21.82 19.84
C SER A 58 -4.04 20.32 19.61
N VAL A 59 -2.87 19.90 19.13
CA VAL A 59 -2.42 18.51 19.06
C VAL A 59 -1.28 18.32 20.04
N VAL A 60 -1.41 17.37 20.96
CA VAL A 60 -0.34 16.98 21.88
C VAL A 60 0.38 15.76 21.33
N LEU A 61 1.70 15.86 21.22
CA LEU A 61 2.57 14.79 20.74
C LEU A 61 3.06 13.92 21.91
N THR A 62 3.53 12.71 21.59
CA THR A 62 4.02 11.75 22.60
C THR A 62 5.24 12.19 23.39
N ASP A 63 5.97 13.22 22.93
CA ASP A 63 7.08 13.83 23.68
C ASP A 63 6.63 14.96 24.61
N GLY A 64 5.32 15.21 24.71
CA GLY A 64 4.72 16.30 25.48
C GLY A 64 4.66 17.64 24.74
N THR A 65 5.15 17.73 23.49
CA THR A 65 5.03 18.95 22.69
C THR A 65 3.55 19.22 22.36
N GLU A 66 3.09 20.43 22.65
CA GLU A 66 1.75 20.89 22.27
C GLU A 66 1.82 21.83 21.06
N LEU A 67 1.05 21.53 20.03
CA LEU A 67 0.99 22.29 18.79
C LEU A 67 -0.42 22.90 18.62
N PRO A 68 -0.57 24.23 18.75
CA PRO A 68 -1.84 24.90 18.45
C PRO A 68 -2.28 24.65 17.01
N ALA A 69 -3.55 24.33 16.81
CA ALA A 69 -4.10 24.05 15.49
C ALA A 69 -5.60 24.39 15.41
N ASP A 70 -5.98 25.18 14.41
CA ASP A 70 -7.39 25.44 14.09
C ASP A 70 -7.98 24.32 13.22
N VAL A 71 -7.14 23.58 12.49
CA VAL A 71 -7.52 22.50 11.57
C VAL A 71 -6.52 21.37 11.66
N ILE A 72 -7.02 20.13 11.73
CA ILE A 72 -6.22 18.91 11.73
C ILE A 72 -6.59 18.08 10.50
N VAL A 73 -5.61 17.75 9.67
CA VAL A 73 -5.78 16.90 8.49
C VAL A 73 -5.09 15.55 8.74
N LEU A 74 -5.88 14.49 8.92
CA LEU A 74 -5.37 13.13 9.12
C LEU A 74 -5.06 12.46 7.78
N ALA A 75 -3.82 12.58 7.32
CA ALA A 75 -3.31 11.92 6.13
C ALA A 75 -2.68 10.54 6.44
N THR A 76 -3.37 9.71 7.22
CA THR A 76 -2.85 8.46 7.82
C THR A 76 -2.82 7.24 6.88
N GLY A 77 -3.16 7.43 5.61
CA GLY A 77 -3.17 6.37 4.60
C GLY A 77 -4.42 5.49 4.63
N TYR A 78 -4.32 4.30 4.03
CA TYR A 78 -5.41 3.35 3.82
C TYR A 78 -5.08 1.98 4.42
N GLY A 79 -6.12 1.24 4.81
CA GLY A 79 -6.01 -0.18 5.21
C GLY A 79 -5.69 -1.11 4.03
N SER A 80 -5.37 -2.36 4.33
CA SER A 80 -5.07 -3.38 3.31
C SER A 80 -6.34 -3.81 2.55
N MET A 81 -6.16 -4.29 1.32
CA MET A 81 -7.27 -4.89 0.54
C MET A 81 -7.84 -6.15 1.23
N ASN A 82 -6.98 -6.90 1.92
CA ASN A 82 -7.36 -8.04 2.76
C ASN A 82 -8.33 -7.63 3.88
N GLY A 83 -8.04 -6.52 4.58
CA GLY A 83 -8.93 -6.00 5.63
C GLY A 83 -10.31 -5.63 5.07
N TRP A 84 -10.36 -5.08 3.85
CA TRP A 84 -11.63 -4.83 3.16
C TRP A 84 -12.35 -6.12 2.76
N ALA A 85 -11.64 -7.14 2.25
CA ALA A 85 -12.25 -8.44 1.93
C ALA A 85 -12.86 -9.10 3.17
N ALA A 86 -12.18 -9.01 4.33
CA ALA A 86 -12.68 -9.52 5.59
C ALA A 86 -13.97 -8.83 6.04
N GLN A 87 -14.01 -7.50 5.94
CA GLN A 87 -15.18 -6.70 6.35
C GLN A 87 -16.37 -6.81 5.40
N LEU A 88 -16.14 -6.89 4.09
CA LEU A 88 -17.19 -6.86 3.08
C LEU A 88 -17.73 -8.25 2.72
N ILE A 89 -16.93 -9.31 2.89
CA ILE A 89 -17.29 -10.67 2.48
C ILE A 89 -17.24 -11.60 3.70
N SER A 90 -16.03 -11.94 4.18
CA SER A 90 -15.79 -12.70 5.40
C SER A 90 -14.29 -12.85 5.68
N GLN A 91 -13.93 -13.16 6.92
CA GLN A 91 -12.55 -13.48 7.29
C GLN A 91 -12.02 -14.70 6.51
N ASP A 92 -12.82 -15.76 6.37
CA ASP A 92 -12.44 -16.96 5.63
C ASP A 92 -12.08 -16.64 4.17
N VAL A 93 -12.81 -15.75 3.51
CA VAL A 93 -12.49 -15.29 2.15
C VAL A 93 -11.20 -14.48 2.11
N ALA A 94 -10.96 -13.61 3.10
CA ALA A 94 -9.71 -12.85 3.17
C ALA A 94 -8.49 -13.76 3.35
N ASP A 95 -8.64 -14.83 4.13
CA ASP A 95 -7.60 -15.83 4.37
C ASP A 95 -7.40 -16.75 3.16
N GLU A 96 -8.48 -17.13 2.46
CA GLU A 96 -8.40 -17.95 1.24
C GLU A 96 -7.74 -17.18 0.09
N VAL A 97 -8.02 -15.88 -0.07
CA VAL A 97 -7.29 -15.04 -1.04
C VAL A 97 -5.79 -15.00 -0.70
N GLY A 98 -5.48 -14.91 0.59
CA GLY A 98 -4.14 -14.61 1.07
C GLY A 98 -3.72 -13.17 0.77
N ARG A 99 -2.49 -12.83 1.12
CA ARG A 99 -1.96 -11.46 1.00
C ARG A 99 -2.14 -10.85 -0.39
N CYS A 100 -2.72 -9.66 -0.47
CA CYS A 100 -2.72 -8.83 -1.67
C CYS A 100 -1.52 -7.87 -1.65
N TRP A 101 -0.88 -7.69 -2.81
CA TRP A 101 0.33 -6.89 -2.98
C TRP A 101 1.62 -7.54 -2.43
N GLY A 102 2.75 -7.06 -2.93
CA GLY A 102 4.08 -7.57 -2.62
C GLY A 102 4.56 -8.63 -3.61
N LEU A 103 5.88 -8.81 -3.67
CA LEU A 103 6.55 -9.73 -4.57
C LEU A 103 7.13 -10.95 -3.85
N GLY A 104 7.19 -10.89 -2.51
CA GLY A 104 7.81 -11.91 -1.68
C GLY A 104 9.32 -11.84 -1.67
N SER A 105 9.84 -10.62 -1.61
CA SER A 105 11.27 -10.37 -1.67
C SER A 105 12.01 -10.66 -0.35
N ASP A 106 11.30 -11.08 0.69
CA ASP A 106 11.83 -11.22 2.07
C ASP A 106 12.41 -9.89 2.59
N THR A 107 11.64 -8.82 2.40
CA THR A 107 12.01 -7.45 2.79
C THR A 107 10.98 -6.84 3.74
N THR A 108 11.25 -5.63 4.22
CA THR A 108 10.36 -4.93 5.15
C THR A 108 8.91 -4.86 4.63
N LYS A 109 8.00 -5.53 5.35
CA LYS A 109 6.56 -5.69 5.00
C LYS A 109 6.29 -6.45 3.70
N ASP A 110 7.24 -7.23 3.18
CA ASP A 110 7.07 -8.15 2.03
C ASP A 110 7.74 -9.51 2.31
N PRO A 111 7.18 -10.32 3.22
CA PRO A 111 7.75 -11.62 3.55
C PRO A 111 7.73 -12.55 2.33
N GLY A 112 8.73 -13.43 2.23
CA GLY A 112 8.78 -14.47 1.18
C GLY A 112 7.62 -15.47 1.24
N PRO A 113 7.54 -16.43 0.30
CA PRO A 113 8.49 -16.65 -0.81
C PRO A 113 8.24 -15.71 -1.99
N TRP A 114 9.24 -15.61 -2.88
CA TRP A 114 9.17 -14.86 -4.12
C TRP A 114 8.11 -15.40 -5.08
N GLU A 115 7.26 -14.52 -5.60
CA GLU A 115 6.09 -14.85 -6.42
C GLU A 115 6.28 -14.53 -7.92
N GLY A 116 7.35 -13.81 -8.28
CA GLY A 116 7.62 -13.39 -9.66
C GLY A 116 6.76 -12.22 -10.18
N GLU A 117 5.61 -11.99 -9.56
CA GLU A 117 4.67 -10.90 -9.88
C GLU A 117 3.95 -10.43 -8.61
N LEU A 118 3.20 -9.33 -8.69
CA LEU A 118 2.42 -8.84 -7.55
C LEU A 118 1.35 -9.87 -7.12
N ARG A 119 1.28 -10.12 -5.82
CA ARG A 119 0.28 -11.04 -5.25
C ARG A 119 -1.14 -10.55 -5.46
N ASN A 120 -1.97 -11.44 -6.01
CA ASN A 120 -3.42 -11.28 -6.18
C ASN A 120 -3.88 -10.02 -6.93
N MET A 121 -2.99 -9.29 -7.61
CA MET A 121 -3.35 -8.09 -8.36
C MET A 121 -3.65 -8.41 -9.83
N TRP A 122 -4.86 -8.05 -10.28
CA TRP A 122 -5.31 -8.14 -11.68
C TRP A 122 -5.33 -9.55 -12.30
N LYS A 123 -5.25 -10.58 -11.45
CA LYS A 123 -5.22 -12.01 -11.82
C LYS A 123 -6.21 -12.81 -10.97
N PRO A 124 -6.61 -14.02 -11.39
CA PRO A 124 -7.48 -14.87 -10.58
C PRO A 124 -6.87 -15.15 -9.21
N THR A 125 -7.71 -15.21 -8.19
CA THR A 125 -7.34 -15.59 -6.83
C THR A 125 -7.72 -17.04 -6.55
N GLN A 126 -7.38 -17.56 -5.37
CA GLN A 126 -7.88 -18.87 -4.92
C GLN A 126 -9.41 -18.89 -4.80
N VAL A 127 -10.02 -17.74 -4.51
CA VAL A 127 -11.47 -17.59 -4.44
C VAL A 127 -12.04 -17.46 -5.86
N LYS A 128 -12.83 -18.45 -6.27
CA LYS A 128 -13.48 -18.46 -7.58
C LYS A 128 -14.36 -17.23 -7.77
N GLY A 129 -14.11 -16.49 -8.83
CA GLY A 129 -14.92 -15.32 -9.19
C GLY A 129 -14.47 -14.00 -8.55
N LEU A 130 -13.34 -13.99 -7.83
CA LEU A 130 -12.81 -12.80 -7.17
C LEU A 130 -11.48 -12.34 -7.78
N TRP A 131 -11.38 -11.04 -8.05
CA TRP A 131 -10.20 -10.33 -8.53
C TRP A 131 -10.01 -9.03 -7.77
N PHE A 132 -8.75 -8.64 -7.54
CA PHE A 132 -8.41 -7.32 -7.01
C PHE A 132 -7.87 -6.42 -8.12
N HIS A 133 -8.37 -5.18 -8.16
CA HIS A 133 -7.89 -4.13 -9.03
C HIS A 133 -7.49 -2.93 -8.20
N GLY A 134 -6.27 -2.43 -8.41
CA GLY A 134 -5.76 -1.29 -7.66
C GLY A 134 -4.40 -0.85 -8.18
N GLY A 135 -3.69 -0.10 -7.35
CA GLY A 135 -2.44 0.57 -7.70
C GLY A 135 -2.65 2.00 -8.17
N ASN A 136 -1.55 2.66 -8.53
CA ASN A 136 -1.61 4.04 -9.00
C ASN A 136 -2.27 4.14 -10.39
N LEU A 137 -2.41 5.37 -10.91
CA LEU A 137 -3.05 5.61 -12.21
C LEU A 137 -2.36 4.85 -13.35
N HIS A 138 -1.03 4.73 -13.32
CA HIS A 138 -0.27 4.00 -14.34
C HIS A 138 -0.67 2.51 -14.35
N GLN A 139 -0.66 1.85 -13.19
CA GLN A 139 -1.03 0.43 -13.09
C GLN A 139 -2.52 0.22 -13.38
N SER A 140 -3.40 1.06 -12.83
CA SER A 140 -4.84 0.97 -13.08
C SER A 140 -5.12 1.08 -14.59
N ARG A 141 -4.50 2.04 -15.28
CA ARG A 141 -4.66 2.22 -16.73
C ARG A 141 -4.13 1.02 -17.52
N HIS A 142 -2.95 0.50 -17.15
CA HIS A 142 -2.33 -0.61 -17.85
C HIS A 142 -3.12 -1.92 -17.66
N TYR A 143 -3.46 -2.26 -16.42
CA TYR A 143 -4.05 -3.54 -16.06
C TYR A 143 -5.56 -3.62 -16.23
N SER A 144 -6.27 -2.49 -16.37
CA SER A 144 -7.71 -2.49 -16.65
C SER A 144 -8.04 -3.29 -17.92
N ARG A 145 -7.25 -3.12 -18.98
CA ARG A 145 -7.45 -3.86 -20.24
C ARG A 145 -7.29 -5.36 -20.04
N TYR A 146 -6.22 -5.80 -19.37
CA TYR A 146 -5.94 -7.22 -19.19
C TYR A 146 -7.00 -7.87 -18.29
N LEU A 147 -7.39 -7.21 -17.20
CA LEU A 147 -8.45 -7.70 -16.33
C LEU A 147 -9.79 -7.78 -17.07
N ALA A 148 -10.17 -6.76 -17.83
CA ALA A 148 -11.41 -6.77 -18.60
C ALA A 148 -11.45 -7.90 -19.64
N LEU A 149 -10.34 -8.13 -20.36
CA LEU A 149 -10.25 -9.23 -21.33
C LEU A 149 -10.36 -10.61 -20.66
N GLN A 150 -9.70 -10.78 -19.51
CA GLN A 150 -9.79 -11.99 -18.70
C GLN A 150 -11.23 -12.28 -18.22
N LEU A 151 -11.95 -11.25 -17.78
CA LEU A 151 -13.34 -11.39 -17.35
C LEU A 151 -14.27 -11.67 -18.53
N LYS A 152 -14.07 -10.96 -19.65
CA LYS A 152 -14.87 -11.16 -20.86
C LYS A 152 -14.70 -12.56 -21.44
N ALA A 153 -13.47 -13.07 -21.55
CA ALA A 153 -13.21 -14.42 -22.05
C ALA A 153 -13.93 -15.49 -21.20
N ARG A 154 -13.87 -15.37 -19.87
CA ARG A 154 -14.59 -16.28 -18.95
C ARG A 154 -16.11 -16.18 -19.09
N TYR A 155 -16.63 -14.96 -19.27
CA TYR A 155 -18.05 -14.73 -19.51
C TYR A 155 -18.53 -15.41 -20.81
N GLU A 156 -17.72 -15.39 -21.86
CA GLU A 156 -17.99 -16.06 -23.14
C GLU A 156 -17.76 -17.59 -23.10
N GLY A 157 -17.43 -18.15 -21.93
CA GLY A 157 -17.15 -19.58 -21.78
C GLY A 157 -15.84 -20.04 -22.45
N MET A 158 -14.94 -19.11 -22.76
CA MET A 158 -13.62 -19.44 -23.31
C MET A 158 -12.74 -20.04 -22.22
N ASP A 159 -11.90 -21.01 -22.62
CA ASP A 159 -10.85 -21.49 -21.74
C ASP A 159 -9.85 -20.36 -21.44
N THR A 160 -9.50 -20.21 -20.17
CA THR A 160 -8.63 -19.14 -19.68
C THR A 160 -7.57 -19.71 -18.74
N PRO A 161 -6.64 -20.51 -19.28
CA PRO A 161 -5.59 -21.13 -18.49
C PRO A 161 -4.72 -20.06 -17.84
N VAL A 162 -4.33 -20.30 -16.59
CA VAL A 162 -3.34 -19.49 -15.88
C VAL A 162 -2.10 -20.33 -15.63
N TYR A 163 -0.93 -19.69 -15.59
CA TYR A 163 0.33 -20.38 -15.33
C TYR A 163 0.30 -21.12 -13.99
N ASN A 164 -0.15 -20.44 -12.92
CA ASN A 164 -0.36 -21.02 -11.61
C ASN A 164 -1.30 -20.13 -10.75
N LEU A 165 -1.97 -20.74 -9.77
CA LEU A 165 -2.53 -20.03 -8.61
C LEU A 165 -1.55 -20.21 -7.45
N ALA A 166 -0.90 -19.12 -7.04
CA ALA A 166 0.09 -19.15 -5.98
C ALA A 166 -0.51 -19.71 -4.67
N PRO A 167 0.20 -20.58 -3.94
CA PRO A 167 -0.23 -21.04 -2.62
C PRO A 167 -0.37 -19.86 -1.66
N VAL A 168 -1.31 -19.96 -0.71
CA VAL A 168 -1.44 -18.97 0.36
C VAL A 168 -0.38 -19.26 1.43
N HIS A 169 0.58 -18.35 1.54
CA HIS A 169 1.63 -18.42 2.57
C HIS A 169 1.36 -17.51 3.78
N HIS A 170 0.47 -16.52 3.61
CA HIS A 170 0.17 -15.49 4.61
C HIS A 170 -1.34 -15.24 4.63
N THR A 171 -1.97 -15.51 5.76
CA THR A 171 -3.37 -15.17 6.04
C THR A 171 -3.50 -13.72 6.51
N SER A 172 -4.73 -13.21 6.54
CA SER A 172 -5.03 -11.80 6.85
C SER A 172 -5.01 -11.50 8.33
#